data_AF-A0A519D1F2-F1
#
_entry.id   AF-A0A519D1F2-F1
#
_cell.length_a   1.000
_cell.length_b   1.000
_cell.length_c   1.000
_cell.angle_alpha   90.00
_cell.angle_beta   90.00
_cell.angle_gamma   90.00
#
_symmetry.space_group_name_H-M   'P 1'
#
loop_
_entity.id
_entity.type
_entity.pdbx_description
1 polymer ?
#
loop_
_entity_poly.entity_id
_entity_poly.type
_entity_poly.pdbx_seq_one_letter_code
_entity_poly.pdbx_strand_id
1 'polypeptide(L)' 'MADKKTMNIMCKWCNVSKACHIVSQEVTDHHGSYGIDSIMMAKIKIHKHYKGKNHCKGSDRIITTPLDKTLKDNKIHYH' A
#
# COMPACT_ATOMS: atom_id res chain seq x y z
N MET A 1 -14.24 -6.93 -17.42
CA MET A 1 -14.59 -6.13 -16.23
C MET A 1 -13.36 -6.12 -15.35
N ALA A 2 -12.70 -4.97 -15.17
CA ALA A 2 -11.42 -4.91 -14.47
C ALA A 2 -11.64 -5.20 -12.98
N ASP A 3 -11.15 -6.36 -12.52
CA ASP A 3 -11.01 -6.69 -11.11
C ASP A 3 -10.30 -5.53 -10.39
N LYS A 4 -11.08 -4.68 -9.71
CA LYS A 4 -10.52 -3.63 -8.87
C LYS A 4 -9.85 -4.33 -7.69
N LYS A 5 -8.55 -4.62 -7.84
CA LYS A 5 -7.70 -5.15 -6.77
C LYS A 5 -7.78 -4.22 -5.57
N THR A 6 -8.59 -4.62 -4.59
CA THR A 6 -8.77 -3.97 -3.31
C THR A 6 -7.83 -4.64 -2.32
N MET A 7 -7.28 -3.86 -1.39
CA MET A 7 -6.44 -4.42 -0.35
C MET A 7 -6.70 -3.76 1.00
N ASN A 8 -6.54 -4.52 2.07
CA ASN A 8 -6.67 -4.00 3.41
C ASN A 8 -5.32 -3.48 3.90
N ILE A 9 -5.31 -2.21 4.30
CA ILE A 9 -4.12 -1.50 4.78
C ILE A 9 -4.40 -1.06 6.21
N MET A 10 -3.49 -1.38 7.12
CA MET A 10 -3.57 -0.93 8.51
C MET A 10 -2.94 0.45 8.66
N CYS A 11 -3.75 1.44 9.03
CA CYS A 11 -3.20 2.72 9.46
C CYS A 11 -2.59 2.56 10.85
N LYS A 12 -1.26 2.72 11.00
CA LYS A 12 -0.59 2.66 12.31
C LYS A 12 -1.11 3.72 13.27
N TRP A 13 -1.35 4.94 12.77
CA TRP A 13 -1.78 6.05 13.61
C TRP A 13 -3.22 5.88 14.13
N CYS A 14 -4.10 5.37 13.27
CA CYS A 14 -5.50 5.11 13.62
C CYS A 14 -5.72 3.74 14.26
N ASN A 15 -4.77 2.82 14.13
CA ASN A 15 -4.88 1.41 14.52
C ASN A 15 -6.12 0.71 13.93
N VAL A 16 -6.48 1.07 12.69
CA VAL A 16 -7.63 0.50 11.97
C VAL A 16 -7.20 0.03 10.59
N SER A 17 -7.77 -1.10 10.16
CA SER A 17 -7.68 -1.57 8.78
C SER A 17 -8.69 -0.84 7.91
N LYS A 18 -8.24 -0.41 6.73
CA LYS A 18 -9.08 0.23 5.70
C LYS A 18 -8.87 -0.43 4.36
N ALA A 19 -9.97 -0.70 3.67
CA ALA A 19 -9.95 -1.12 2.28
C ALA A 19 -9.48 0.03 1.40
N CYS A 20 -8.41 -0.21 0.64
CA CYS A 20 -7.77 0.75 -0.24
C CYS A 20 -7.71 0.17 -1.67
N HIS A 21 -7.48 1.04 -2.66
CA HIS A 21 -7.47 0.65 -4.07
C HIS A 21 -6.06 0.61 -4.63
N ILE A 22 -5.68 -0.50 -5.26
CA ILE A 22 -4.48 -0.55 -6.09
C ILE A 22 -4.78 0.22 -7.38
N VAL A 23 -4.05 1.32 -7.58
CA VAL A 23 -4.21 2.23 -8.73
C VAL A 23 -3.40 1.73 -9.92
N SER A 24 -2.19 1.24 -9.67
CA SER A 24 -1.33 0.65 -10.70
C SER A 24 -0.38 -0.38 -10.10
N GLN A 25 0.14 -1.25 -10.95
CA GLN A 25 1.20 -2.18 -10.61
C GLN A 25 2.31 -1.99 -11.65
N GLU A 26 3.55 -1.89 -11.20
CA GLU A 26 4.72 -1.65 -12.02
C GLU A 26 5.84 -2.58 -11.57
N VAL A 27 6.52 -3.22 -12.52
CA VAL A 27 7.69 -4.05 -12.22
C VAL A 27 8.89 -3.11 -12.15
N THR A 28 9.67 -3.22 -11.08
CA THR A 28 10.90 -2.45 -10.90
C THR A 28 12.04 -3.42 -10.68
N ASP A 29 13.01 -3.39 -11.59
CA ASP A 29 14.25 -4.13 -11.45
C ASP A 29 15.15 -3.45 -10.40
N HIS A 30 15.45 -4.18 -9.34
CA HIS A 30 16.49 -3.80 -8.38
C HIS A 30 17.78 -4.51 -8.76
N HIS A 31 18.81 -3.74 -9.09
CA HIS A 31 20.18 -4.26 -9.20
C HIS A 31 20.76 -4.44 -7.79
N GLY A 32 20.71 -5.67 -7.29
CA GLY A 32 21.39 -6.06 -6.06
C GLY A 32 22.81 -6.59 -6.33
N SER A 33 23.58 -6.81 -5.27
CA SER A 33 24.96 -7.35 -5.37
C SER A 33 25.04 -8.76 -5.96
N TYR A 34 23.92 -9.50 -6.05
CA TYR A 34 23.87 -10.88 -6.54
C TYR A 34 23.04 -11.06 -7.83
N GLY A 35 22.55 -9.98 -8.45
CA GLY A 35 21.76 -10.05 -9.69
C GLY A 35 20.65 -8.99 -9.80
N ILE A 36 19.81 -9.15 -10.82
CA ILE A 36 18.62 -8.33 -11.05
C ILE A 36 17.42 -9.02 -10.40
N ASP A 37 16.89 -8.43 -9.33
CA ASP A 37 15.64 -8.86 -8.72
C ASP A 37 14.49 -8.00 -9.25
N SER A 38 13.63 -8.59 -10.08
CA SER A 38 12.43 -7.91 -10.57
C SER A 38 11.35 -7.93 -9.48
N ILE A 39 11.09 -6.78 -8.86
CA ILE A 39 10.10 -6.63 -7.79
C ILE A 39 8.84 -5.99 -8.35
N MET A 40 7.69 -6.66 -8.19
CA MET A 40 6.40 -6.04 -8.52
C MET A 40 6.03 -5.02 -7.46
N MET A 41 6.03 -3.74 -7.81
CA MET A 41 5.57 -2.63 -7.00
C MET A 41 4.09 -2.35 -7.28
N ALA A 42 3.34 -1.98 -6.26
CA ALA A 42 1.94 -1.55 -6.36
C ALA A 42 1.78 -0.14 -5.82
N LYS A 43 1.17 0.75 -6.61
CA LYS A 43 0.71 2.07 -6.17
C LYS A 43 -0.68 1.92 -5.58
N ILE A 44 -0.85 2.28 -4.32
CA ILE A 44 -2.10 2.10 -3.59
C ILE A 44 -2.58 3.45 -3.10
N LYS A 45 -3.83 3.78 -3.47
CA LYS A 45 -4.51 4.98 -3.00
C LYS A 45 -5.17 4.70 -1.67
N ILE A 46 -4.68 5.37 -0.64
CA ILE A 46 -5.24 5.38 0.70
C ILE A 46 -6.30 6.49 0.76
N HIS A 47 -7.53 6.12 1.07
CA HIS A 47 -8.62 7.08 1.20
C HIS A 47 -8.49 7.89 2.48
N LYS A 48 -9.02 9.12 2.43
CA LYS A 48 -9.15 10.00 3.59
C LYS A 48 -9.89 9.30 4.73
N HIS A 49 -9.33 9.34 5.94
CA HIS A 49 -10.01 8.83 7.12
C HIS A 49 -9.63 9.62 8.37
N TYR A 50 -10.42 9.45 9.43
CA TYR A 50 -10.34 10.24 10.64
C TYR A 50 -10.24 9.32 11.87
N LYS A 51 -9.54 9.81 12.90
CA LYS A 51 -9.50 9.20 14.24
C LYS A 51 -10.21 10.16 15.20
N GLY A 52 -11.46 9.86 15.53
CA GLY A 52 -12.32 10.81 16.25
C GLY A 52 -12.51 12.08 15.42
N LYS A 53 -12.20 13.25 16.00
CA LYS A 53 -12.28 14.56 15.32
C LYS A 53 -11.03 14.91 14.51
N ASN A 54 -9.95 14.13 14.61
CA ASN A 54 -8.68 14.45 13.97
C ASN A 54 -8.54 13.74 12.62
N HIS A 55 -8.09 14.49 11.62
CA HIS A 55 -7.75 13.94 10.32
C HIS A 55 -6.47 13.10 10.42
N CYS A 56 -6.49 11.90 9.83
CA CYS A 56 -5.28 11.11 9.71
C CYS A 56 -4.31 11.76 8.73
N LYS A 57 -3.18 12.24 9.26
CA LYS A 57 -2.09 12.81 8.46
C LYS A 57 -1.59 11.82 7.41
N GLY A 58 -1.71 10.53 7.70
CA GLY A 58 -1.30 9.49 6.80
C GLY A 58 -2.33 9.06 5.76
N SER A 59 -3.51 9.68 5.74
CA SER A 59 -4.59 9.37 4.81
C SER A 59 -4.57 10.28 3.57
N ASP A 60 -5.41 9.95 2.58
CA ASP A 60 -5.55 10.71 1.33
C ASP A 60 -4.25 10.86 0.53
N ARG A 61 -3.52 9.76 0.36
CA ARG A 61 -2.27 9.73 -0.41
C ARG A 61 -2.09 8.42 -1.16
N ILE A 62 -1.15 8.44 -2.10
CA ILE A 62 -0.74 7.26 -2.84
C ILE A 62 0.59 6.79 -2.27
N ILE A 63 0.68 5.51 -1.93
CA ILE A 63 1.92 4.87 -1.49
C ILE A 63 2.36 3.85 -2.54
N THR A 64 3.66 3.65 -2.70
CA THR A 64 4.22 2.59 -3.53
C THR A 64 4.85 1.54 -2.61
N THR A 65 4.47 0.27 -2.78
CA THR A 65 4.97 -0.83 -1.94
C THR A 65 5.16 -2.10 -2.76
N PRO A 66 6.11 -2.98 -2.40
CA PRO A 66 6.29 -4.27 -3.07
C PRO A 66 5.08 -5.18 -2.87
N LEU A 67 4.34 -5.53 -3.93
CA LEU A 67 3.12 -6.34 -3.85
C LEU A 67 3.34 -7.68 -3.12
N ASP A 68 4.48 -8.34 -3.38
CA ASP A 68 4.78 -9.67 -2.84
C ASP A 68 4.87 -9.71 -1.31
N LYS A 69 5.60 -8.75 -0.73
CA LYS A 69 5.68 -8.58 0.74
C LYS A 69 4.36 -8.11 1.33
N THR A 70 3.55 -7.42 0.55
CA THR A 70 2.37 -6.72 1.04
C THR A 70 1.14 -7.62 1.11
N LEU A 71 1.01 -8.58 0.20
CA LEU A 71 -0.05 -9.59 0.22
C LEU A 71 0.13 -10.60 1.37
N LYS A 72 1.36 -10.87 1.78
CA LYS A 72 1.66 -11.87 2.82
C LYS A 72 1.35 -11.40 4.24
N ASP A 73 1.52 -10.11 4.55
CA ASP A 73 1.39 -9.65 5.94
C ASP A 73 0.12 -8.84 6.22
N ASN A 74 -0.63 -8.40 5.19
CA ASN A 74 -1.80 -7.51 5.31
C ASN A 74 -1.54 -6.25 6.18
N LYS A 75 -0.27 -5.92 6.40
CA LYS A 75 0.21 -4.89 7.30
C LYS A 75 1.16 -3.98 6.54
N ILE A 76 0.61 -3.23 5.60
CA ILE A 76 1.28 -1.99 5.22
C ILE A 76 1.21 -1.08 6.43
N HIS A 77 2.38 -0.77 6.95
CA HIS A 77 2.56 0.16 8.03
C HIS A 77 2.95 1.53 7.47
N TYR A 78 1.97 2.42 7.31
CA TYR A 78 2.25 3.80 6.92
C TYR A 78 2.13 4.75 8.12
N HIS A 79 3.06 5.71 8.21
CA HIS A 79 3.02 6.85 9.15
C HIS A 79 2.30 8.04 8.52
#